data_AF-A0A7V3PWI9-F1
#
_entry.id   AF-A0A7V3PWI9-F1
#
_cell.length_a   1.000
_cell.length_b   1.000
_cell.length_c   1.000
_cell.angle_alpha   90.00
_cell.angle_beta   90.00
_cell.angle_gamma   90.00
#
_symmetry.space_group_name_H-M   'P 1'
#
loop_
_entity.id
_entity.type
_entity.pdbx_description
1 polymer ?
#
loop_
_entity_poly.entity_id
_entity_poly.type
_entity_poly.pdbx_seq_one_letter_code
_entity_poly.pdbx_strand_id
1 'polypeptide(L)' 'MMLSFKVVKINKPDEVNLILGQSHFIKTVEDLYEVLVNQVPGLKFGLAFVESSGACKVRCEGTDEELKKLAGQQALGL' A
#
# COMPACT_ATOMS: atom_id res chain seq x y z
N MET A 1 -3.28 -0.58 29.88
CA MET A 1 -3.02 -1.06 28.50
C MET A 1 -1.86 -2.03 28.55
N MET A 2 -1.98 -3.18 27.90
CA MET A 2 -0.89 -4.16 27.80
C MET A 2 -0.28 -4.02 26.40
N LEU A 3 1.02 -3.76 26.32
CA LEU A 3 1.75 -3.66 25.06
C LEU A 3 2.07 -5.08 24.57
N SER A 4 1.77 -5.36 23.31
CA SER A 4 2.15 -6.61 22.64
C SER A 4 2.96 -6.30 21.38
N PHE A 5 3.90 -7.20 21.05
CA PHE A 5 4.70 -7.13 19.84
C PHE A 5 4.30 -8.27 18.90
N LYS A 6 4.18 -7.97 17.62
CA LYS A 6 3.87 -8.93 16.55
C LYS A 6 4.91 -8.77 15.45
N VAL A 7 5.50 -9.89 15.02
CA VAL A 7 6.32 -9.92 13.81
C VAL A 7 5.40 -10.24 12.64
N VAL A 8 5.32 -9.35 11.65
CA VAL A 8 4.56 -9.55 10.42
C VAL A 8 5.54 -9.77 9.28
N LYS A 9 5.44 -10.92 8.61
CA LYS A 9 6.25 -11.23 7.44
C LYS A 9 5.63 -10.55 6.22
N ILE A 10 6.42 -9.73 5.53
CA ILE A 10 6.02 -9.18 4.23
C ILE A 10 6.49 -10.13 3.13
N ASN A 11 5.55 -10.63 2.32
CA ASN A 11 5.87 -11.47 1.16
C ASN A 11 6.00 -10.58 -0.07
N LYS A 12 7.22 -10.45 -0.58
CA LYS A 12 7.58 -9.62 -1.73
C LYS A 12 8.29 -10.49 -2.77
N PRO A 13 7.90 -10.46 -4.06
CA PRO A 13 8.67 -11.09 -5.14
C PRO A 13 10.09 -10.52 -5.21
N ASP A 14 11.06 -11.30 -5.69
CA ASP A 14 12.47 -10.89 -5.69
C ASP A 14 12.70 -9.59 -6.47
N GLU A 15 12.06 -9.44 -7.63
CA GLU A 15 12.22 -8.29 -8.54
C GLU A 15 11.36 -7.06 -8.20
N VAL A 16 10.69 -7.04 -7.04
CA VAL A 16 9.86 -5.90 -6.59
C VAL A 16 10.57 -5.14 -5.48
N ASN A 17 10.43 -3.81 -5.43
CA ASN A 17 10.84 -3.01 -4.27
C ASN A 17 9.63 -2.72 -3.38
N LEU A 18 9.85 -2.64 -2.06
CA LEU A 18 8.81 -2.29 -1.08
C LEU A 18 9.11 -0.94 -0.45
N ILE A 19 8.10 -0.08 -0.40
CA ILE A 19 8.08 1.13 0.41
C ILE A 19 6.93 1.00 1.41
N LEU A 20 7.24 1.13 2.70
CA LEU A 20 6.25 1.13 3.77
C LEU A 20 6.32 2.47 4.50
N GLY A 21 5.16 3.08 4.74
CA GLY A 21 5.05 4.35 5.41
C GLY A 21 3.73 4.50 6.15
N GLN A 22 3.61 5.60 6.87
CA GLN A 22 2.38 5.99 7.56
C GLN A 22 1.94 7.36 7.04
N SER A 23 0.65 7.47 6.74
CA SER A 23 0.02 8.72 6.31
C SER A 23 -1.35 8.85 7.00
N HIS A 24 -2.10 9.89 6.63
CA HIS A 24 -3.46 10.13 7.07
C HIS A 24 -4.27 10.73 5.92
N PHE A 25 -5.60 10.70 6.06
CA PHE A 25 -6.57 11.21 5.09
C PHE A 25 -6.65 10.41 3.77
N ILE A 26 -7.89 10.25 3.27
CA ILE A 26 -8.20 9.34 2.15
C ILE A 26 -7.49 9.73 0.85
N LYS A 27 -7.18 11.02 0.66
CA LYS A 27 -6.49 11.52 -0.52
C LYS A 27 -5.05 10.98 -0.68
N THR A 28 -4.46 10.42 0.38
CA THR A 28 -3.17 9.72 0.33
C THR A 28 -3.07 8.74 -0.84
N VAL A 29 -4.13 7.97 -1.12
CA VAL A 29 -4.09 6.95 -2.17
C VAL A 29 -4.00 7.57 -3.58
N GLU A 30 -4.71 8.67 -3.82
CA GLU A 30 -4.69 9.40 -5.09
C GLU A 30 -3.39 10.19 -5.26
N ASP A 31 -2.95 10.90 -4.22
CA ASP A 31 -1.74 11.73 -4.28
C ASP A 31 -0.49 10.87 -4.54
N LEU A 32 -0.38 9.72 -3.88
CA LEU A 32 0.74 8.80 -4.12
C LEU A 32 0.64 8.12 -5.49
N TYR A 33 -0.57 7.80 -5.97
CA TYR A 33 -0.75 7.31 -7.33
C TYR A 33 -0.25 8.34 -8.36
N GLU A 34 -0.66 9.61 -8.21
CA GLU A 34 -0.25 10.70 -9.10
C GLU A 34 1.26 10.92 -9.07
N VAL A 35 1.89 10.88 -7.89
CA VAL A 35 3.34 10.97 -7.78
C VAL A 35 4.00 9.85 -8.58
N LEU A 36 3.61 8.60 -8.33
CA LEU A 36 4.25 7.43 -8.93
C LEU A 36 4.05 7.35 -10.45
N VAL A 37 2.82 7.56 -10.93
CA VAL A 37 2.52 7.45 -12.37
C VAL A 37 3.22 8.55 -13.19
N ASN A 38 3.48 9.72 -12.60
CA ASN A 38 4.12 10.85 -13.27
C ASN A 38 5.65 10.87 -13.15
N GLN A 39 6.27 10.06 -12.28
CA GLN A 39 7.73 10.04 -12.13
C GLN A 39 8.46 9.25 -13.22
N VAL A 40 7.97 8.06 -13.57
CA VAL A 40 8.66 7.14 -14.51
C VAL A 40 7.66 6.60 -15.54
N PRO A 41 7.84 6.90 -16.84
CA PRO A 41 7.00 6.35 -17.89
C PRO A 41 6.98 4.82 -17.87
N GLY A 42 5.78 4.23 -17.82
CA GLY A 42 5.62 2.78 -17.81
C GLY A 42 5.87 2.10 -16.47
N LEU A 43 6.04 2.85 -15.37
CA LEU A 43 6.20 2.27 -14.03
C LEU A 43 5.04 1.33 -13.69
N LYS A 44 5.38 0.12 -13.27
CA LYS A 44 4.46 -0.87 -12.71
C LYS A 44 4.50 -0.79 -11.19
N PHE A 45 3.37 -0.50 -10.59
CA PHE A 45 3.26 -0.44 -9.14
C PHE A 45 1.85 -0.79 -8.67
N GLY A 46 1.79 -1.23 -7.41
CA GLY A 46 0.57 -1.33 -6.63
C GLY A 46 0.76 -0.62 -5.30
N LEU A 47 -0.28 0.08 -4.87
CA LEU A 47 -0.32 0.89 -3.66
C LEU A 47 -1.54 0.48 -2.85
N ALA A 48 -1.39 0.41 -1.52
CA ALA A 48 -2.49 0.20 -0.59
C ALA A 48 -2.37 1.17 0.59
N PHE A 49 -3.50 1.80 0.94
CA PHE A 49 -3.63 2.71 2.08
C PHE A 49 -4.74 2.20 3.01
N VAL A 50 -4.43 2.03 4.29
CA VAL A 50 -5.39 1.56 5.31
C VAL A 50 -6.11 2.77 5.90
N GLU A 51 -7.37 2.96 5.52
CA GLU A 51 -8.22 4.00 6.11
C GLU A 51 -8.43 3.68 7.61
N SER A 52 -7.99 4.57 8.49
CA SER A 52 -7.97 4.33 9.94
C SER A 52 -9.29 4.68 10.66
N SER A 53 -10.30 5.11 9.91
CA SER A 53 -11.60 5.54 10.46
C SER A 53 -12.72 5.36 9.41
N GLY A 54 -13.96 5.68 9.77
CA GLY A 54 -15.08 5.66 8.82
C GLY A 54 -15.35 4.25 8.30
N ALA A 55 -15.19 4.05 6.99
CA ALA A 55 -15.42 2.74 6.38
C ALA A 55 -14.31 1.72 6.70
N CYS A 56 -13.16 2.19 7.19
CA CYS A 56 -12.00 1.38 7.56
C CYS A 56 -11.56 0.41 6.44
N LYS A 57 -11.58 0.89 5.19
CA LYS A 57 -11.22 0.08 4.01
C LYS A 57 -9.74 0.21 3.68
N VAL A 58 -9.18 -0.86 3.13
CA VAL A 58 -7.93 -0.78 2.38
C VAL A 58 -8.25 -0.21 1.00
N ARG A 59 -7.72 0.98 0.71
CA ARG A 59 -7.84 1.67 -0.58
C ARG A 59 -6.65 1.28 -1.44
N CYS A 60 -6.90 0.74 -2.62
CA CYS A 60 -5.83 0.24 -3.50
C CYS A 60 -5.85 0.96 -4.84
N GLU A 61 -4.68 1.39 -5.31
CA GLU A 61 -4.47 2.00 -6.62
C GLU A 61 -3.17 1.53 -7.25
N GLY A 62 -3.02 1.72 -8.56
CA GLY A 62 -1.80 1.35 -9.27
C GLY A 62 -2.00 1.06 -10.76
N THR A 63 -0.90 0.75 -11.43
CA THR A 63 -0.84 0.49 -12.88
C THR A 63 -0.65 -0.99 -13.23
N ASP A 64 -0.50 -1.83 -12.20
CA ASP A 64 -0.35 -3.28 -12.31
C ASP A 64 -1.31 -3.99 -11.34
N GLU A 65 -2.22 -4.80 -11.88
CA GLU A 65 -3.28 -5.43 -11.07
C GLU A 65 -2.75 -6.49 -10.10
N GLU A 66 -1.66 -7.19 -10.44
CA GLU A 66 -1.05 -8.16 -9.54
C GLU A 66 -0.38 -7.45 -8.37
N LEU A 67 0.35 -6.36 -8.63
CA LEU A 67 0.95 -5.55 -7.58
C LEU A 67 -0.10 -4.85 -6.71
N LYS A 68 -1.21 -4.37 -7.29
CA LYS A 68 -2.34 -3.79 -6.53
C LYS A 68 -2.93 -4.80 -5.56
N LYS A 69 -3.18 -6.03 -6.03
CA LYS A 69 -3.69 -7.11 -5.20
C LYS A 69 -2.70 -7.50 -4.11
N LEU A 70 -1.41 -7.58 -4.45
CA LEU A 70 -0.34 -7.87 -3.50
C LEU A 70 -0.30 -6.81 -2.38
N ALA A 71 -0.28 -5.52 -2.74
CA ALA A 71 -0.27 -4.43 -1.77
C ALA A 71 -1.49 -4.48 -0.83
N GLY A 72 -2.68 -4.68 -1.39
CA GLY A 72 -3.91 -4.81 -0.60
C GLY A 72 -3.91 -5.98 0.37
N GLN A 73 -3.41 -7.15 -0.07
CA GLN A 73 -3.29 -8.33 0.78
C GLN A 73 -2.25 -8.14 1.91
N GLN A 74 -1.11 -7.52 1.61
CA GLN A 74 -0.10 -7.21 2.64
C GLN A 74 -0.66 -6.21 3.66
N ALA A 75 -1.38 -5.18 3.21
CA ALA A 75 -1.97 -4.18 4.10
C ALA A 75 -3.03 -4.75 5.06
N LEU A 76 -3.81 -5.76 4.64
CA LEU A 76 -4.74 -6.47 5.52
C LEU A 76 -4.04 -7.33 6.60
N GLY A 77 -2.78 -7.72 6.37
CA GLY A 77 -2.01 -8.58 7.27
C GLY A 77 -1.24 -7.83 8.37
N LEU A 78 -1.07 -6.51 8.21
CA LEU A 78 -0.42 -5.63 9.19
C LEU A 78 -1.29 -5.52 10.45
#